data_AF-A0A9P6ZHX5-F1
#
_entry.id   AF-A0A9P6ZHX5-F1
#
_cell.length_a   1.000
_cell.length_b   1.000
_cell.length_c   1.000
_cell.angle_alpha   90.00
_cell.angle_beta   90.00
_cell.angle_gamma   90.00
#
_symmetry.space_group_name_H-M   'P 1'
#
loop_
_entity.id
_entity.type
_entity.pdbx_description
1 polymer ?
#
loop_
_entity_poly.entity_id
_entity_poly.type
_entity_poly.pdbx_seq_one_letter_code
_entity_poly.pdbx_strand_id
1 'polypeptide(L)'
;LRGHLGIPSCKCKWSGLDRGSYVLILKQLGANLEQLPKLSRSELPCKTVVMLGIQMFNKVEFAHSRGVILRDTKPENFVMGVGEKSHIVYLFDFGLVKLYVDPSTGTHKPYREDRVALRTMPYSSYNVHFGQAEQGRRDDLEALGNVLLYLLHGRLPWEDIYPPNKEAKLSLQWFEVRSNDLFGRRLVGVSKLTG
;
A
#
# COMPACT_ATOMS: atom_id res chain seq x y z
N LEU A 1 15.38 0.23 -10.67
CA LEU A 1 14.64 -1.05 -10.44
C LEU A 1 14.49 -1.92 -11.71
N ARG A 2 15.43 -1.92 -12.68
CA ARG A 2 15.29 -2.77 -13.89
C ARG A 2 15.66 -4.23 -13.60
N GLY A 3 15.01 -5.17 -14.29
CA GLY A 3 15.42 -6.59 -14.32
C GLY A 3 14.56 -7.58 -13.52
N HIS A 4 13.48 -7.14 -12.85
CA HIS A 4 12.59 -8.02 -12.10
C HIS A 4 11.28 -8.30 -12.86
N LEU A 5 10.81 -9.55 -12.82
CA LEU A 5 9.51 -9.93 -13.38
C LEU A 5 8.40 -9.14 -12.66
N GLY A 6 7.55 -8.42 -13.38
CA GLY A 6 6.49 -7.61 -12.76
C GLY A 6 6.97 -6.27 -12.14
N ILE A 7 8.23 -5.87 -12.37
CA ILE A 7 8.48 -4.44 -12.55
C ILE A 7 8.40 -4.24 -14.05
N PRO A 8 7.54 -3.35 -14.56
CA PRO A 8 7.50 -3.14 -15.99
C PRO A 8 8.94 -2.82 -16.39
N SER A 9 9.47 -3.56 -17.37
CA SER A 9 10.67 -3.14 -18.06
C SER A 9 10.25 -1.86 -18.77
N CYS A 10 10.21 -0.75 -18.04
CA CYS A 10 9.70 0.53 -18.50
C CYS A 10 10.67 0.99 -19.57
N LYS A 11 10.53 0.46 -20.79
CA LYS A 11 10.67 1.24 -21.98
C LYS A 11 9.50 2.19 -21.92
N CYS A 12 9.67 3.25 -21.12
CA CYS A 12 8.97 4.49 -21.35
C CYS A 12 8.99 4.68 -22.87
N LYS A 13 7.81 4.59 -23.50
CA LYS A 13 7.74 4.70 -24.95
C LYS A 13 8.20 6.09 -25.35
N TRP A 14 7.81 7.08 -24.54
CA TRP A 14 8.23 8.45 -24.69
C TRP A 14 7.98 9.23 -23.38
N SER A 15 8.87 10.17 -23.06
CA SER A 15 8.68 11.13 -21.99
C SER A 15 9.21 12.49 -22.45
N GLY A 16 8.44 13.56 -22.26
CA GLY A 16 8.87 14.88 -22.67
C GLY A 16 7.81 15.95 -22.40
N LEU A 17 8.12 17.18 -22.82
CA LEU A 17 7.17 18.28 -22.78
C LEU A 17 6.36 18.27 -24.09
N ASP A 18 5.05 18.15 -24.00
CA ASP A 18 4.13 18.33 -25.13
C ASP A 18 3.09 19.39 -24.77
N ARG A 19 2.96 20.41 -25.61
CA ARG A 19 1.98 21.52 -25.45
C ARG A 19 1.95 22.12 -24.03
N GLY A 20 3.12 22.28 -23.41
CA GLY A 20 3.26 22.88 -22.07
C GLY A 20 3.02 21.91 -20.90
N SER A 21 2.77 20.63 -21.16
CA SER A 21 2.59 19.60 -20.13
C SER A 21 3.69 18.54 -20.20
N TYR A 22 4.17 18.08 -19.04
CA TYR A 22 5.04 16.90 -18.99
C TYR A 22 4.20 15.65 -19.22
N VAL A 23 4.53 14.90 -20.25
CA VAL A 23 3.79 13.71 -20.68
C VAL A 23 4.69 12.50 -20.58
N LEU A 24 4.13 11.40 -20.07
CA LEU A 24 4.79 10.12 -19.92
C LEU A 24 3.95 9.02 -20.58
N ILE A 25 4.47 8.43 -21.66
CA ILE A 25 3.80 7.36 -22.40
C ILE A 25 4.40 6.02 -21.97
N LEU A 26 3.58 5.19 -21.32
CA LEU A 26 3.96 3.88 -20.83
C LEU A 26 3.23 2.77 -21.59
N LYS A 27 3.67 1.52 -21.38
CA LYS A 27 2.92 0.37 -21.84
C LYS A 27 1.60 0.28 -21.07
N GLN A 28 0.49 0.10 -21.79
CA GLN A 28 -0.81 -0.20 -21.20
C GLN A 28 -0.79 -1.56 -20.49
N LEU A 29 -1.27 -1.58 -19.25
CA LEU A 29 -1.45 -2.77 -18.43
C LEU A 29 -2.96 -3.04 -18.26
N GLY A 30 -3.30 -4.10 -17.55
CA GLY A 30 -4.68 -4.51 -17.26
C GLY A 30 -5.29 -3.72 -16.10
N ALA A 31 -6.28 -4.33 -15.46
CA ALA A 31 -6.93 -3.77 -14.28
C ALA A 31 -5.98 -3.72 -13.07
N ASN A 32 -6.13 -2.70 -12.23
CA ASN A 32 -5.46 -2.66 -10.92
C ASN A 32 -6.19 -3.50 -9.88
N LEU A 33 -5.56 -3.77 -8.74
CA LEU A 33 -6.15 -4.65 -7.72
C LEU A 33 -7.41 -4.05 -7.07
N GLU A 34 -7.56 -2.72 -7.08
CA GLU A 34 -8.79 -2.02 -6.65
C GLU A 34 -9.99 -2.36 -7.55
N GLN A 35 -9.74 -2.60 -8.84
CA GLN A 35 -10.76 -2.92 -9.83
C GLN A 35 -11.13 -4.41 -9.85
N LEU A 36 -10.23 -5.30 -9.41
CA LEU A 36 -10.45 -6.75 -9.53
C LEU A 36 -11.71 -7.26 -8.83
N PRO A 37 -12.01 -6.91 -7.56
CA PRO A 37 -13.23 -7.35 -6.89
C PRO A 37 -14.52 -6.89 -7.60
N LYS A 38 -14.48 -5.68 -8.18
CA LYS A 38 -15.60 -5.08 -8.92
C LYS A 38 -15.87 -5.85 -10.21
N LEU A 39 -14.81 -6.33 -10.86
CA LEU A 39 -14.89 -7.15 -12.06
C LEU A 39 -15.36 -8.58 -11.76
N SER A 40 -15.00 -9.16 -10.61
CA SER A 40 -15.50 -10.48 -10.18
C SER A 40 -16.94 -10.46 -9.68
N ARG A 41 -17.51 -9.28 -9.38
CA ARG A 41 -18.84 -9.11 -8.77
C ARG A 41 -19.01 -9.89 -7.45
N SER A 42 -17.90 -10.18 -6.79
CA SER A 42 -17.81 -10.91 -5.53
C SER A 42 -16.49 -10.59 -4.85
N GLU A 43 -16.42 -10.87 -3.54
CA GLU A 43 -15.15 -10.94 -2.82
C GLU A 43 -14.18 -11.89 -3.52
N LEU A 44 -12.89 -11.59 -3.39
CA LEU A 44 -11.85 -12.44 -3.95
C LEU A 44 -11.67 -13.67 -3.07
N PRO A 45 -11.60 -14.89 -3.66
CA PRO A 45 -11.30 -16.09 -2.89
C PRO A 45 -9.95 -15.95 -2.16
N CYS A 46 -9.86 -16.47 -0.93
CA CYS A 46 -8.63 -16.44 -0.13
C CYS A 46 -7.40 -16.92 -0.92
N LYS A 47 -7.55 -18.00 -1.71
CA LYS A 47 -6.48 -18.49 -2.59
C LYS A 47 -5.96 -17.41 -3.55
N THR A 48 -6.85 -16.64 -4.16
CA THR A 48 -6.49 -15.54 -5.07
C THR A 48 -5.73 -14.45 -4.32
N VAL A 49 -6.22 -14.05 -3.14
CA VAL A 49 -5.56 -13.03 -2.30
C VAL A 49 -4.15 -13.46 -1.89
N VAL A 50 -3.97 -14.72 -1.48
CA VAL A 50 -2.65 -15.27 -1.15
C VAL A 50 -1.71 -15.25 -2.36
N MET A 51 -2.20 -15.68 -3.54
CA MET A 51 -1.39 -15.65 -4.77
C MET A 51 -0.98 -14.23 -5.18
N LEU A 52 -1.88 -13.25 -5.03
CA LEU A 52 -1.57 -11.84 -5.24
C LEU A 52 -0.54 -11.35 -4.22
N GLY A 53 -0.73 -11.65 -2.94
CA GLY A 53 0.15 -11.24 -1.85
C GLY A 53 1.59 -11.73 -2.01
N ILE A 54 1.79 -12.98 -2.44
CA ILE A 54 3.12 -13.50 -2.77
C ILE A 54 3.80 -12.64 -3.85
N GLN A 55 3.07 -12.33 -4.94
CA GLN A 55 3.64 -11.51 -6.02
C GLN A 55 3.93 -10.08 -5.58
N MET A 56 3.06 -9.47 -4.78
CA MET A 56 3.22 -8.12 -4.26
C MET A 56 4.42 -8.05 -3.30
N PHE A 57 4.55 -9.01 -2.39
CA PHE A 57 5.67 -9.12 -1.47
C PHE A 57 7.00 -9.17 -2.22
N ASN A 58 7.10 -10.02 -3.26
CA ASN A 58 8.29 -10.10 -4.09
C ASN A 58 8.64 -8.76 -4.78
N LYS A 59 7.66 -7.89 -5.09
CA LYS A 59 7.95 -6.56 -5.66
C LYS A 59 8.49 -5.60 -4.61
N VAL A 60 7.89 -5.62 -3.42
CA VAL A 60 8.32 -4.79 -2.27
C VAL A 60 9.74 -5.19 -1.87
N GLU A 61 9.99 -6.49 -1.72
CA GLU A 61 11.32 -7.04 -1.43
C GLU A 61 12.35 -6.62 -2.49
N PHE A 62 12.02 -6.74 -3.78
CA PHE A 62 12.93 -6.31 -4.84
C PHE A 62 13.20 -4.80 -4.82
N ALA A 63 12.21 -3.96 -4.50
CA ALA A 63 12.45 -2.53 -4.32
C ALA A 63 13.39 -2.26 -3.14
N HIS A 64 13.15 -2.94 -2.02
CA HIS A 64 13.93 -2.83 -0.79
C HIS A 64 15.38 -3.30 -0.99
N SER A 65 15.60 -4.37 -1.77
CA SER A 65 16.94 -4.88 -2.10
C SER A 65 17.77 -3.91 -2.95
N ARG A 66 17.11 -2.92 -3.56
CA ARG A 66 17.73 -1.83 -4.33
C ARG A 66 17.82 -0.52 -3.55
N GLY A 67 17.62 -0.55 -2.23
CA GLY A 67 17.72 0.63 -1.38
C GLY A 67 16.54 1.60 -1.48
N VAL A 68 15.41 1.17 -2.05
CA VAL A 68 14.21 1.99 -2.30
C VAL A 68 13.07 1.55 -1.38
N ILE A 69 12.34 2.50 -0.80
CA ILE A 69 11.02 2.32 -0.17
C ILE A 69 9.94 2.91 -1.07
N LEU A 70 8.76 2.29 -1.09
CA LEU A 70 7.67 2.63 -2.01
C LEU A 70 6.85 3.81 -1.51
N ARG A 71 6.48 3.82 -0.22
CA ARG A 71 5.74 4.89 0.48
C ARG A 71 4.29 5.12 0.02
N ASP A 72 3.80 4.37 -0.97
CA ASP A 72 2.42 4.45 -1.48
C ASP A 72 1.92 3.05 -1.85
N THR A 73 2.03 2.11 -0.92
CA THR A 73 1.52 0.74 -1.08
C THR A 73 -0.01 0.76 -0.97
N LYS A 74 -0.69 0.59 -2.11
CA LYS A 74 -2.16 0.60 -2.23
C LYS A 74 -2.61 -0.23 -3.44
N PRO A 75 -3.86 -0.73 -3.48
CA PRO A 75 -4.30 -1.64 -4.54
C PRO A 75 -4.20 -1.06 -5.96
N GLU A 76 -4.32 0.26 -6.11
CA GLU A 76 -4.25 0.97 -7.40
C GLU A 76 -2.86 0.95 -8.03
N ASN A 77 -1.82 0.84 -7.20
CA ASN A 77 -0.42 0.79 -7.64
C ASN A 77 0.02 -0.63 -7.99
N PHE A 78 -0.84 -1.63 -7.84
CA PHE A 78 -0.59 -2.99 -8.30
C PHE A 78 -1.52 -3.30 -9.47
N VAL A 79 -0.95 -3.66 -10.62
CA VAL A 79 -1.68 -3.75 -11.88
C VAL A 79 -1.45 -5.10 -12.55
N MET A 80 -2.51 -5.76 -13.00
CA MET A 80 -2.38 -7.02 -13.72
C MET A 80 -1.77 -6.79 -15.11
N GLY A 81 -1.01 -7.76 -15.61
CA GLY A 81 -0.59 -7.75 -17.02
C GLY A 81 -1.75 -8.00 -17.99
N VAL A 82 -1.43 -8.08 -19.27
CA VAL A 82 -2.38 -8.38 -20.36
C VAL A 82 -1.87 -9.51 -21.24
N GLY A 83 -2.78 -10.20 -21.94
CA GLY A 83 -2.45 -11.33 -22.81
C GLY A 83 -1.79 -12.48 -22.03
N GLU A 84 -0.67 -13.01 -22.55
CA GLU A 84 0.10 -14.09 -21.91
C GLU A 84 0.63 -13.72 -20.51
N LYS A 85 0.74 -12.42 -20.19
CA LYS A 85 1.24 -11.91 -18.90
C LYS A 85 0.12 -11.52 -17.94
N SER A 86 -1.13 -11.89 -18.23
CA SER A 86 -2.31 -11.58 -17.40
C SER A 86 -2.22 -12.13 -15.98
N HIS A 87 -1.41 -13.16 -15.74
CA HIS A 87 -1.18 -13.76 -14.43
C HIS A 87 -0.12 -13.04 -13.58
N ILE A 88 0.54 -12.02 -14.14
CA ILE A 88 1.65 -11.28 -13.49
C ILE A 88 1.12 -9.98 -12.89
N VAL A 89 1.42 -9.75 -11.61
CA VAL A 89 1.21 -8.46 -10.94
C VAL A 89 2.41 -7.54 -11.21
N TYR A 90 2.10 -6.32 -11.65
CA TYR A 90 3.05 -5.24 -11.87
C TYR A 90 2.97 -4.18 -10.79
N LEU A 91 4.11 -3.72 -10.30
CA LEU A 91 4.17 -2.50 -9.50
C LEU A 91 4.17 -1.27 -10.43
N PHE A 92 3.23 -0.37 -10.19
CA PHE A 92 2.98 0.85 -10.95
C PHE A 92 3.04 2.07 -10.02
N ASP A 93 3.29 3.24 -10.61
CA ASP A 93 3.51 4.51 -9.92
C ASP A 93 4.73 4.53 -8.96
N PHE A 94 5.78 5.24 -9.39
CA PHE A 94 6.98 5.47 -8.59
C PHE A 94 7.12 6.93 -8.15
N GLY A 95 6.06 7.74 -8.25
CA GLY A 95 6.12 9.19 -8.00
C GLY A 95 6.48 9.54 -6.55
N LEU A 96 6.29 8.61 -5.61
CA LEU A 96 6.50 8.82 -4.18
C LEU A 96 7.63 7.98 -3.60
N VAL A 97 8.33 7.18 -4.40
CA VAL A 97 9.41 6.34 -3.85
C VAL A 97 10.55 7.19 -3.28
N LYS A 98 11.30 6.61 -2.34
CA LYS A 98 12.45 7.28 -1.73
C LYS A 98 13.58 6.29 -1.49
N LEU A 99 14.81 6.78 -1.55
CA LEU A 99 15.98 6.01 -1.13
C LEU A 99 16.03 5.98 0.39
N TYR A 100 16.04 4.78 0.98
CA TYR A 100 16.26 4.59 2.42
C TYR A 100 17.73 4.24 2.73
N VAL A 101 18.49 3.86 1.71
CA VAL A 101 19.95 3.68 1.75
C VAL A 101 20.59 4.81 0.98
N ASP A 102 21.67 5.38 1.51
CA ASP A 102 22.49 6.33 0.77
C ASP A 102 23.34 5.60 -0.29
N PRO A 103 23.23 5.94 -1.59
CA PRO A 103 24.00 5.25 -2.64
C PRO A 103 25.51 5.43 -2.53
N SER A 104 25.98 6.48 -1.87
CA SER A 104 27.41 6.80 -1.75
C SER A 104 28.08 6.05 -0.59
N THR A 105 27.39 5.94 0.54
CA THR A 105 27.93 5.31 1.76
C THR A 105 27.42 3.89 1.99
N GLY A 106 26.33 3.48 1.32
CA GLY A 106 25.63 2.23 1.57
C GLY A 106 24.93 2.17 2.93
N THR A 107 24.86 3.29 3.67
CA THR A 107 24.29 3.33 5.01
C THR A 107 22.79 3.65 5.00
N HIS A 108 22.08 3.10 5.99
CA HIS A 108 20.67 3.43 6.20
C HIS A 108 20.53 4.91 6.59
N LYS A 109 19.56 5.61 6.00
CA LYS A 109 19.30 7.01 6.34
C LYS A 109 18.88 7.14 7.81
N PRO A 110 19.30 8.21 8.50
CA PRO A 110 18.96 8.41 9.89
C PRO A 110 17.46 8.60 10.06
N TYR A 111 16.97 8.16 11.22
CA TYR A 111 15.60 8.41 11.67
C TYR A 111 15.33 9.91 11.85
N ARG A 112 14.09 10.35 11.58
CA ARG A 112 13.62 11.73 11.74
C ARG A 112 12.16 11.72 12.17
N GLU A 113 11.76 12.61 13.07
CA GLU A 113 10.39 12.67 13.63
C GLU A 113 9.51 13.76 13.01
N ASP A 114 10.11 14.73 12.34
CA ASP A 114 9.50 15.96 11.84
C ASP A 114 8.89 15.81 10.42
N ARG A 115 8.21 14.69 10.17
CA ARG A 115 7.64 14.40 8.83
C ARG A 115 6.13 14.53 8.83
N VAL A 116 5.62 15.44 8.00
CA VAL A 116 4.19 15.54 7.69
C VAL A 116 3.76 14.29 6.90
N ALA A 117 2.69 13.64 7.35
CA ALA A 117 2.05 12.54 6.62
C ALA A 117 1.57 13.06 5.26
N LEU A 118 2.21 12.60 4.19
CA LEU A 118 1.94 13.15 2.86
C LEU A 118 0.65 12.61 2.24
N ARG A 119 0.23 11.35 2.48
CA ARG A 119 -0.83 10.68 1.67
C ARG A 119 -1.55 9.46 2.30
N THR A 120 -2.63 9.07 1.61
CA THR A 120 -3.49 7.86 1.65
C THR A 120 -3.68 7.16 2.99
N MET A 121 -4.69 7.59 3.74
CA MET A 121 -4.96 7.16 5.11
C MET A 121 -5.42 5.69 5.33
N PRO A 122 -6.14 5.00 4.43
CA PRO A 122 -6.71 3.69 4.80
C PRO A 122 -5.65 2.58 4.88
N TYR A 123 -4.65 2.59 4.00
CA TYR A 123 -3.65 1.52 3.93
C TYR A 123 -2.36 1.83 4.69
N SER A 124 -2.12 3.09 5.04
CA SER A 124 -0.85 3.53 5.66
C SER A 124 -0.54 2.80 6.96
N SER A 125 0.75 2.64 7.26
CA SER A 125 1.19 2.14 8.56
C SER A 125 0.85 3.11 9.70
N TYR A 126 0.84 2.58 10.92
CA TYR A 126 0.67 3.33 12.15
C TYR A 126 1.61 4.55 12.20
N ASN A 127 2.91 4.35 11.97
CA ASN A 127 3.90 5.43 12.07
C ASN A 127 3.66 6.57 11.06
N VAL A 128 3.21 6.20 9.85
CA VAL A 128 2.88 7.16 8.78
C VAL A 128 1.64 7.94 9.15
N HIS A 129 0.64 7.26 9.71
CA HIS A 129 -0.61 7.85 10.09
C HIS A 129 -0.45 8.97 11.13
N PHE A 130 0.46 8.78 12.09
CA PHE A 130 0.68 9.74 13.18
C PHE A 130 1.72 10.82 12.86
N GLY A 131 2.36 10.75 11.69
CA GLY A 131 3.39 11.73 11.29
C GLY A 131 4.56 11.77 12.28
N GLN A 132 4.83 10.64 12.94
CA GLN A 132 5.77 10.53 14.04
C GLN A 132 7.18 10.14 13.57
N ALA A 133 7.35 9.69 12.32
CA ALA A 133 8.59 9.06 11.88
C ALA A 133 8.86 9.11 10.38
N GLU A 134 10.15 9.09 10.05
CA GLU A 134 10.68 8.78 8.72
C GLU A 134 10.27 7.36 8.32
N GLN A 135 9.63 7.25 7.16
CA GLN A 135 9.17 5.97 6.64
C GLN A 135 10.35 5.07 6.33
N GLY A 136 10.22 3.80 6.69
CA GLY A 136 11.18 2.75 6.36
C GLY A 136 10.50 1.54 5.74
N ARG A 137 11.30 0.48 5.55
CA ARG A 137 10.83 -0.78 4.95
C ARG A 137 9.64 -1.40 5.71
N ARG A 138 9.60 -1.23 7.03
CA ARG A 138 8.51 -1.72 7.89
C ARG A 138 7.14 -1.14 7.49
N ASP A 139 7.13 0.13 7.07
CA ASP A 139 5.91 0.84 6.76
C ASP A 139 5.30 0.36 5.44
N ASP A 140 6.14 0.01 4.46
CA ASP A 140 5.69 -0.64 3.21
C ASP A 140 5.07 -2.02 3.47
N LEU A 141 5.62 -2.79 4.42
CA LEU A 141 5.13 -4.13 4.76
C LEU A 141 3.83 -4.10 5.57
N GLU A 142 3.71 -3.18 6.51
CA GLU A 142 2.46 -2.97 7.25
C GLU A 142 1.34 -2.51 6.30
N ALA A 143 1.65 -1.58 5.40
CA ALA A 143 0.70 -1.15 4.39
C ALA A 143 0.31 -2.27 3.44
N LEU A 144 1.26 -3.15 3.08
CA LEU A 144 0.96 -4.35 2.30
C LEU A 144 -0.02 -5.28 3.05
N GLY A 145 0.17 -5.48 4.36
CA GLY A 145 -0.75 -6.23 5.20
C GLY A 145 -2.17 -5.65 5.19
N ASN A 146 -2.29 -4.33 5.34
CA ASN A 146 -3.58 -3.63 5.26
C ASN A 146 -4.24 -3.81 3.89
N VAL A 147 -3.48 -3.75 2.80
CA VAL A 147 -4.00 -4.03 1.44
C VAL A 147 -4.50 -5.47 1.32
N LEU A 148 -3.81 -6.45 1.89
CA LEU A 148 -4.26 -7.86 1.83
C LEU A 148 -5.54 -8.09 2.63
N LEU A 149 -5.67 -7.47 3.80
CA LEU A 149 -6.91 -7.50 4.58
C LEU A 149 -8.06 -6.86 3.79
N TYR A 150 -7.81 -5.71 3.17
CA TYR A 150 -8.78 -5.06 2.29
C TYR A 150 -9.21 -5.97 1.13
N LEU A 151 -8.26 -6.60 0.43
CA LEU A 151 -8.58 -7.49 -0.71
C LEU A 151 -9.35 -8.75 -0.27
N LEU A 152 -9.16 -9.21 0.97
CA LEU A 152 -9.85 -10.38 1.51
C LEU A 152 -11.27 -10.07 1.97
N HIS A 153 -11.51 -8.88 2.52
CA HIS A 153 -12.78 -8.51 3.17
C HIS A 153 -13.59 -7.43 2.43
N GLY A 154 -13.03 -6.85 1.38
CA GLY A 154 -13.64 -5.77 0.60
C GLY A 154 -13.65 -4.40 1.28
N ARG A 155 -13.37 -4.34 2.59
CA ARG A 155 -13.33 -3.10 3.38
C ARG A 155 -12.33 -3.19 4.53
N LEU A 156 -11.88 -2.03 5.01
CA LEU A 156 -11.14 -1.93 6.28
C LEU A 156 -12.04 -1.36 7.38
N PRO A 157 -11.93 -1.85 8.64
CA PRO A 157 -12.77 -1.36 9.74
C PRO A 157 -12.67 0.15 10.00
N TRP A 158 -11.58 0.78 9.56
CA TRP A 158 -11.27 2.19 9.78
C TRP A 158 -11.38 3.08 8.53
N GLU A 159 -11.91 2.58 7.41
CA GLU A 159 -12.01 3.35 6.17
C GLU A 159 -12.97 4.55 6.28
N ASP A 160 -14.06 4.38 7.04
CA ASP A 160 -15.11 5.40 7.24
C ASP A 160 -14.93 6.26 8.51
N ILE A 161 -13.80 6.10 9.22
CA ILE A 161 -13.54 6.87 10.43
C ILE A 161 -12.98 8.25 10.02
N TYR A 162 -13.84 9.27 10.11
CA TYR A 162 -13.52 10.69 9.94
C TYR A 162 -13.53 11.39 11.30
N PRO A 163 -12.44 11.35 12.06
CA PRO A 163 -12.39 11.95 13.38
C PRO A 163 -12.12 13.46 13.26
N PRO A 164 -12.65 14.25 14.19
CA PRO A 164 -12.51 15.71 14.18
C PRO A 164 -11.07 16.19 14.39
N ASN A 165 -10.20 15.36 14.98
CA ASN A 165 -8.78 15.64 15.18
C ASN A 165 -7.96 14.34 15.24
N LYS A 166 -6.62 14.46 15.24
CA LYS A 166 -5.69 13.32 15.26
C LYS A 166 -5.84 12.43 16.50
N GLU A 167 -6.17 13.00 17.65
CA GLU A 167 -6.32 12.26 18.93
C GLU A 167 -7.60 11.41 18.96
N ALA A 168 -8.72 11.95 18.46
CA ALA A 168 -9.96 11.19 18.33
C ALA A 168 -9.82 10.03 17.34
N LYS A 169 -8.94 10.15 16.33
CA LYS A 169 -8.63 9.05 15.41
C LYS A 169 -7.98 7.86 16.09
N LEU A 170 -7.00 8.14 16.96
CA LEU A 170 -6.25 7.13 17.73
C LEU A 170 -7.21 6.28 18.53
N SER A 171 -8.03 6.93 19.35
CA SER A 171 -8.96 6.24 20.24
C SER A 171 -9.99 5.42 19.46
N LEU A 172 -10.51 5.93 18.33
CA LEU A 172 -11.52 5.22 17.54
C LEU A 172 -10.94 4.06 16.74
N GLN A 173 -9.78 4.22 16.08
CA GLN A 173 -9.12 3.09 15.41
C GLN A 173 -8.71 2.00 16.40
N TRP A 174 -8.13 2.38 17.54
CA TRP A 174 -7.67 1.42 18.56
C TRP A 174 -8.82 0.70 19.25
N PHE A 175 -9.92 1.41 19.52
CA PHE A 175 -11.13 0.83 20.05
C PHE A 175 -11.78 -0.11 19.03
N GLU A 176 -11.90 0.28 17.76
CA GLU A 176 -12.56 -0.57 16.76
C GLU A 176 -11.75 -1.85 16.47
N VAL A 177 -10.42 -1.75 16.43
CA VAL A 177 -9.51 -2.91 16.23
C VAL A 177 -9.49 -3.86 17.45
N ARG A 178 -9.83 -3.39 18.67
CA ARG A 178 -9.84 -4.20 19.90
C ARG A 178 -11.23 -4.64 20.37
N SER A 179 -12.25 -3.83 20.16
CA SER A 179 -13.59 -4.01 20.74
C SER A 179 -14.47 -4.92 19.90
N ASN A 180 -14.20 -4.96 18.60
CA ASN A 180 -14.68 -5.99 17.71
C ASN A 180 -13.47 -6.88 17.38
N ASP A 181 -13.66 -8.19 17.20
CA ASP A 181 -12.70 -8.86 16.33
C ASP A 181 -12.68 -8.07 15.00
N LEU A 182 -11.59 -8.13 14.23
CA LEU A 182 -11.49 -7.46 12.93
C LEU A 182 -12.66 -7.77 11.96
N PHE A 183 -13.65 -8.59 12.37
CA PHE A 183 -14.62 -9.34 11.60
C PHE A 183 -16.07 -9.29 12.18
N GLY A 184 -16.39 -8.36 13.07
CA GLY A 184 -17.77 -8.09 13.51
C GLY A 184 -18.40 -9.08 14.50
N ARG A 185 -17.64 -9.96 15.17
CA ARG A 185 -18.13 -10.58 16.41
C ARG A 185 -17.80 -9.66 17.57
N ARG A 186 -18.86 -9.21 18.24
CA ARG A 186 -18.76 -8.56 19.55
C ARG A 186 -17.99 -9.49 20.47
N LEU A 187 -16.87 -9.03 21.03
CA LEU A 187 -16.27 -9.70 22.18
C LEU A 187 -17.28 -9.58 23.32
N VAL A 188 -17.97 -10.68 23.63
CA VAL A 188 -18.82 -10.80 24.81
C VAL A 188 -17.87 -10.74 26.01
N GLY A 189 -17.68 -9.56 26.61
CA GLY A 189 -16.81 -9.48 27.79
C GLY A 189 -16.33 -8.13 28.30
N VAL A 190 -16.77 -6.97 27.79
CA VAL A 190 -16.43 -5.67 28.40
C VAL A 190 -17.69 -4.89 28.77
N SER A 191 -18.53 -5.50 29.60
CA SER A 191 -19.47 -4.75 30.42
C SER A 191 -18.79 -4.41 31.74
N LYS A 192 -18.68 -3.11 32.01
CA LYS A 192 -18.36 -2.40 33.27
C LYS A 192 -17.07 -1.60 33.19
N LEU A 193 -17.18 -0.35 32.74
CA LEU A 193 -16.44 0.79 33.29
C LEU A 193 -17.25 2.07 32.97
N THR A 194 -18.47 2.13 33.50
CA THR A 194 -19.18 3.39 33.79
C THR A 194 -19.96 3.18 35.08
N GLY A 195 -19.34 3.55 36.18
CA GLY A 195 -19.91 3.68 37.52
C GLY A 195 -19.16 4.81 38.19
#